data_AF-A0A645JAY9-F1
#
_entry.id   AF-A0A645JAY9-F1
#
_cell.length_a   1.000
_cell.length_b   1.000
_cell.length_c   1.000
_cell.angle_alpha   90.00
_cell.angle_beta   90.00
_cell.angle_gamma   90.00
#
_symmetry.space_group_name_H-M   'P 1'
#
loop_
_entity.id
_entity.type
_entity.pdbx_description
1 polymer ?
#
loop_
_entity_poly.entity_id
_entity_poly.type
_entity_poly.pdbx_seq_one_letter_code
_entity_poly.pdbx_strand_id
1 'polypeptide(L)'
;MFSSPFAFYHALWLHYQQITQGKPLSDMGYYALLESFLRSQGFDVTEKMQWLAKYDLLLHEKPNKLPVWITVDHTRAYRKTIQRFFMDAENIARYLPEYTAEPSTRVERTAHLEIFPFHPLSGADEMTAIVFNYRHRSIVGVASATVLPWHMFASQDVASHG
;
A
#
# COMPACT_ATOMS: atom_id res chain seq x y z
N MET A 1 -22.25 12.44 1.45
CA MET A 1 -21.74 11.42 2.41
C MET A 1 -22.88 10.44 2.68
N PHE A 2 -22.61 9.14 2.80
CA PHE A 2 -23.65 8.12 3.00
C PHE A 2 -24.22 8.19 4.42
N SER A 3 -25.51 7.92 4.58
CA SER A 3 -26.20 8.01 5.87
C SER A 3 -25.85 6.86 6.83
N SER A 4 -25.33 5.74 6.32
CA SER A 4 -24.90 4.60 7.12
C SER A 4 -23.93 3.70 6.33
N PRO A 5 -23.20 2.79 7.01
CA PRO A 5 -22.43 1.75 6.33
C PRO A 5 -23.28 0.89 5.40
N PHE A 6 -24.50 0.54 5.80
CA PHE A 6 -25.42 -0.22 4.95
C PHE A 6 -25.75 0.53 3.66
N ALA A 7 -26.04 1.84 3.74
CA ALA A 7 -26.34 2.64 2.56
C ALA A 7 -25.15 2.69 1.60
N PHE A 8 -23.93 2.78 2.13
CA PHE A 8 -22.71 2.71 1.33
C PHE A 8 -22.57 1.35 0.62
N TYR A 9 -22.61 0.23 1.36
CA TYR A 9 -22.42 -1.09 0.77
C TYR A 9 -23.54 -1.48 -0.19
N HIS A 10 -24.78 -1.06 0.07
CA HIS A 10 -25.89 -1.27 -0.85
C HIS A 10 -25.70 -0.51 -2.16
N ALA A 11 -25.30 0.77 -2.11
CA ALA A 11 -24.99 1.55 -3.31
C ALA A 11 -23.80 0.95 -4.10
N LEU A 12 -22.75 0.50 -3.39
CA LEU A 12 -21.61 -0.18 -4.01
C LEU A 12 -22.03 -1.50 -4.66
N TRP A 13 -22.90 -2.28 -4.02
CA TRP A 13 -23.42 -3.53 -4.57
C TRP A 13 -24.26 -3.29 -5.82
N LEU A 14 -25.13 -2.28 -5.84
CA LEU A 14 -25.91 -1.91 -7.03
C LEU A 14 -24.98 -1.52 -8.19
N HIS A 15 -23.94 -0.74 -7.92
CA HIS A 15 -22.93 -0.37 -8.92
C HIS A 15 -22.16 -1.59 -9.43
N TYR A 16 -21.75 -2.50 -8.54
CA TYR A 16 -21.14 -3.78 -8.90
C TYR A 16 -22.03 -4.60 -9.83
N GLN A 17 -23.32 -4.77 -9.50
CA GLN A 17 -24.27 -5.52 -10.32
C GLN A 17 -24.42 -4.90 -11.71
N GLN A 18 -24.50 -3.58 -11.80
CA GLN A 18 -24.64 -2.86 -13.06
C GLN A 18 -23.42 -3.06 -13.98
N ILE A 19 -22.20 -3.01 -13.43
CA ILE A 19 -20.96 -3.10 -14.23
C ILE A 19 -20.61 -4.55 -14.57
N THR A 20 -20.82 -5.48 -13.64
CA THR A 20 -20.30 -6.86 -13.75
C THR A 20 -21.35 -7.90 -14.10
N GLN A 21 -22.64 -7.55 -14.00
CA GLN A 21 -23.76 -8.51 -14.08
C GLN A 21 -23.60 -9.67 -13.08
N GLY A 22 -23.02 -9.39 -11.91
CA GLY A 22 -22.80 -10.36 -10.85
C GLY A 22 -21.55 -11.23 -11.01
N LYS A 23 -20.76 -11.06 -12.07
CA LYS A 23 -19.54 -11.85 -12.30
C LYS A 23 -18.37 -11.34 -11.43
N PRO A 24 -17.59 -12.25 -10.80
CA PRO A 24 -16.45 -11.86 -9.99
C PRO A 24 -15.40 -11.14 -10.84
N LEU A 25 -14.70 -10.19 -10.21
CA LEU A 25 -13.60 -9.44 -10.80
C LEU A 25 -12.25 -10.00 -10.34
N SER A 26 -11.19 -9.66 -11.07
CA SER A 26 -9.83 -9.75 -10.54
C SER A 26 -9.59 -8.66 -9.49
N ASP A 27 -8.51 -8.77 -8.71
CA ASP A 27 -8.11 -7.76 -7.72
C ASP A 27 -8.00 -6.36 -8.35
N MET A 28 -7.34 -6.28 -9.51
CA MET A 28 -7.27 -5.04 -10.31
C MET A 28 -8.65 -4.55 -10.77
N GLY A 29 -9.55 -5.47 -11.09
CA GLY A 29 -10.93 -5.15 -11.43
C GLY A 29 -11.69 -4.53 -10.25
N TYR A 30 -11.47 -5.00 -9.02
CA TYR A 30 -12.08 -4.40 -7.83
C TYR A 30 -11.59 -2.98 -7.56
N TYR A 31 -10.32 -2.67 -7.79
CA TYR A 31 -9.84 -1.27 -7.69
C TYR A 31 -10.40 -0.37 -8.80
N ALA A 32 -10.57 -0.90 -10.02
CA ALA A 32 -11.24 -0.16 -11.10
C ALA A 32 -12.73 0.07 -10.79
N LEU A 33 -13.40 -0.93 -10.20
CA LEU A 33 -14.77 -0.81 -9.73
C LEU A 33 -14.87 0.27 -8.65
N LEU A 34 -13.98 0.26 -7.66
CA LEU A 34 -13.96 1.25 -6.59
C LEU A 34 -13.81 2.68 -7.14
N GLU A 35 -12.88 2.90 -8.07
CA GLU A 35 -12.72 4.18 -8.74
C GLU A 35 -14.00 4.61 -9.47
N SER A 36 -14.57 3.71 -10.28
CA SER A 36 -15.78 3.99 -11.06
C SER A 36 -16.99 4.27 -10.16
N PHE A 37 -17.06 3.61 -9.00
CA PHE A 37 -18.09 3.85 -8.01
C PHE A 37 -17.93 5.24 -7.40
N LEU A 38 -16.73 5.61 -6.94
CA LEU A 38 -16.50 6.95 -6.39
C LEU A 38 -16.89 8.05 -7.38
N ARG A 39 -16.50 7.90 -8.65
CA ARG A 39 -16.87 8.83 -9.72
C ARG A 39 -18.38 8.85 -10.00
N SER A 40 -19.05 7.70 -9.99
CA SER A 40 -20.52 7.64 -10.20
C SER A 40 -21.30 8.33 -9.08
N GLN A 41 -20.72 8.41 -7.89
CA GLN A 41 -21.26 9.16 -6.75
C GLN A 41 -20.87 10.65 -6.76
N GLY A 42 -20.15 11.12 -7.79
CA GLY A 42 -19.69 12.51 -7.91
C GLY A 42 -18.50 12.86 -7.01
N PHE A 43 -17.75 11.86 -6.52
CA PHE A 43 -16.53 12.08 -5.76
C PHE A 43 -15.30 12.07 -6.68
N ASP A 44 -14.41 13.02 -6.43
CA ASP A 44 -13.05 12.95 -6.96
C ASP A 44 -12.19 11.98 -6.15
N VAL A 45 -11.28 11.34 -6.87
CA VAL A 45 -10.30 10.43 -6.29
C VAL A 45 -9.16 11.25 -5.69
N THR A 46 -9.16 11.39 -4.37
CA THR A 46 -8.11 12.15 -3.64
C THR A 46 -6.81 11.37 -3.55
N GLU A 47 -5.68 12.07 -3.34
CA GLU A 47 -4.39 11.41 -3.07
C GLU A 47 -4.44 10.49 -1.85
N LYS A 48 -5.16 10.89 -0.79
CA LYS A 48 -5.35 10.06 0.40
C LYS A 48 -6.02 8.72 0.05
N MET A 49 -7.04 8.74 -0.82
CA MET A 49 -7.68 7.51 -1.30
C MET A 49 -6.73 6.65 -2.11
N GLN A 50 -5.89 7.25 -2.96
CA GLN A 50 -4.88 6.51 -3.72
C GLN A 50 -3.86 5.83 -2.80
N TRP A 51 -3.38 6.52 -1.77
CA TRP A 51 -2.47 5.95 -0.78
C TRP A 51 -3.10 4.80 0.02
N LEU A 52 -4.36 4.94 0.43
CA LEU A 52 -5.09 3.88 1.12
C LEU A 52 -5.32 2.66 0.21
N ALA A 53 -5.67 2.88 -1.06
CA ALA A 53 -5.81 1.80 -2.03
C ALA A 53 -4.48 1.10 -2.32
N LYS A 54 -3.38 1.85 -2.42
CA LYS A 54 -2.03 1.29 -2.56
C LYS A 54 -1.65 0.45 -1.33
N TYR A 55 -1.95 0.93 -0.12
CA TYR A 55 -1.73 0.19 1.12
C TYR A 55 -2.50 -1.13 1.13
N ASP A 56 -3.81 -1.09 0.84
CA ASP A 56 -4.66 -2.27 0.75
C ASP A 56 -4.13 -3.28 -0.29
N LEU A 57 -3.64 -2.80 -1.44
CA LEU A 57 -3.07 -3.67 -2.46
C LEU A 57 -1.80 -4.35 -1.94
N LEU A 58 -0.90 -3.60 -1.31
CA LEU A 58 0.35 -4.10 -0.74
C LEU A 58 0.15 -5.10 0.41
N LEU A 59 -1.01 -5.07 1.08
CA LEU A 59 -1.39 -6.10 2.04
C LEU A 59 -1.72 -7.43 1.36
N HIS A 60 -2.18 -7.43 0.11
CA HIS A 60 -2.57 -8.66 -0.60
C HIS A 60 -1.43 -9.20 -1.46
N GLU A 61 -0.71 -8.36 -2.17
CA GLU A 61 0.40 -8.78 -3.02
C GLU A 61 1.39 -7.67 -3.29
N LYS A 62 2.58 -8.05 -3.80
CA LYS A 62 3.50 -7.08 -4.38
C LYS A 62 3.07 -6.82 -5.83
N PRO A 63 2.43 -5.67 -6.15
CA PRO A 63 1.95 -5.42 -7.49
C PRO A 63 3.11 -5.32 -8.48
N ASN A 64 3.00 -6.00 -9.61
CA ASN A 64 3.82 -5.68 -10.79
C ASN A 64 3.35 -4.40 -11.47
N LYS A 65 2.07 -4.03 -11.27
CA LYS A 65 1.43 -2.84 -11.82
C LYS A 65 0.34 -2.35 -10.88
N LEU A 66 0.24 -1.03 -10.70
CA LEU A 66 -0.83 -0.39 -9.95
C LEU A 66 -2.04 -0.07 -10.87
N PRO A 67 -3.26 0.05 -10.30
CA PRO A 67 -4.41 0.64 -10.97
C PRO A 67 -4.04 2.01 -11.55
N VAL A 68 -4.55 2.32 -12.75
CA VAL A 68 -4.15 3.53 -13.51
C VAL A 68 -4.41 4.83 -12.73
N TRP A 69 -5.42 4.83 -11.85
CA TRP A 69 -5.79 5.97 -11.02
C TRP A 69 -4.97 6.13 -9.75
N ILE A 70 -4.12 5.17 -9.41
CA ILE A 70 -3.15 5.26 -8.30
C ILE A 70 -1.83 5.78 -8.89
N THR A 71 -1.65 7.10 -8.84
CA THR A 71 -0.47 7.80 -9.36
C THR A 71 0.50 8.23 -8.26
N VAL A 72 0.10 8.09 -6.99
CA VAL A 72 0.95 8.40 -5.84
C VAL A 72 2.16 7.50 -5.73
N ASP A 73 3.34 8.09 -5.61
CA ASP A 73 4.59 7.35 -5.45
C ASP A 73 5.67 8.17 -4.74
N HIS A 74 6.24 7.59 -3.69
CA HIS A 74 7.41 8.11 -2.99
C HIS A 74 8.67 7.26 -3.24
N THR A 75 8.56 6.17 -3.99
CA THR A 75 9.66 5.21 -4.21
C THR A 75 10.90 5.90 -4.75
N ARG A 76 10.73 6.86 -5.68
CA ARG A 76 11.86 7.59 -6.27
C ARG A 76 12.57 8.48 -5.24
N ALA A 77 11.83 9.20 -4.41
CA ALA A 77 12.39 10.12 -3.42
C ALA A 77 13.21 9.37 -2.37
N TYR A 78 12.75 8.19 -1.95
CA TYR A 78 13.38 7.42 -0.88
C TYR A 78 14.16 6.19 -1.34
N ARG A 79 14.38 6.02 -2.66
CA ARG A 79 15.02 4.84 -3.25
C ARG A 79 16.30 4.41 -2.53
N LYS A 80 17.20 5.36 -2.26
CA LYS A 80 18.49 5.08 -1.60
C LYS A 80 18.32 4.59 -0.17
N THR A 81 17.38 5.18 0.56
CA THR A 81 17.07 4.82 1.94
C THR A 81 16.42 3.44 2.02
N ILE A 82 15.49 3.15 1.11
CA ILE A 82 14.87 1.82 0.97
C ILE A 82 15.92 0.76 0.63
N GLN A 83 16.82 1.04 -0.31
CA GLN A 83 17.90 0.11 -0.65
C GLN A 83 18.83 -0.15 0.54
N ARG A 84 19.19 0.91 1.29
CA ARG A 84 20.01 0.79 2.49
C ARG A 84 19.35 -0.08 3.56
N PHE A 85 18.03 0.01 3.73
CA PHE A 85 17.30 -0.87 4.64
C PHE A 85 17.52 -2.35 4.30
N PHE A 86 17.37 -2.73 3.03
CA PHE A 86 17.54 -4.14 2.60
C PHE A 86 19.00 -4.61 2.58
N MET A 87 19.97 -3.70 2.49
CA MET A 87 21.40 -4.02 2.53
C MET A 87 21.95 -4.23 3.94
N ASP A 88 21.21 -3.80 4.96
CA ASP A 88 21.60 -3.91 6.35
C ASP A 88 21.13 -5.25 6.95
N ALA A 89 22.09 -6.11 7.28
CA ALA A 89 21.81 -7.43 7.82
C ALA A 89 21.08 -7.40 9.17
N GLU A 90 21.30 -6.37 9.99
CA GLU A 90 20.58 -6.22 11.27
C GLU A 90 19.10 -5.91 11.04
N ASN A 91 18.80 -5.07 10.04
CA ASN A 91 17.42 -4.79 9.65
C ASN A 91 16.72 -6.04 9.12
N ILE A 92 17.41 -6.85 8.29
CA ILE A 92 16.85 -8.12 7.81
C ILE A 92 16.60 -9.07 8.98
N ALA A 93 17.59 -9.28 9.85
CA ALA A 93 17.44 -10.18 10.99
C ALA A 93 16.29 -9.75 11.94
N ARG A 94 16.07 -8.45 12.09
CA ARG A 94 15.05 -7.89 12.99
C ARG A 94 13.63 -7.90 12.40
N TYR A 95 13.48 -7.51 11.14
CA TYR A 95 12.16 -7.24 10.53
C TYR A 95 11.73 -8.27 9.49
N LEU A 96 12.68 -9.04 8.96
CA LEU A 96 12.49 -10.03 7.90
C LEU A 96 13.35 -11.30 8.19
N PRO A 97 13.25 -11.90 9.39
CA PRO A 97 14.19 -12.94 9.84
C PRO A 97 14.25 -14.16 8.92
N GLU A 98 13.15 -14.53 8.28
CA GLU A 98 13.05 -15.61 7.29
C GLU A 98 13.79 -15.34 5.96
N TYR A 99 14.35 -14.13 5.80
CA TYR A 99 15.18 -13.75 4.66
C TYR A 99 16.68 -13.67 5.01
N THR A 100 17.08 -13.93 6.26
CA THR A 100 18.48 -13.77 6.73
C THR A 100 19.51 -14.58 5.92
N ALA A 101 19.12 -15.72 5.36
CA ALA A 101 19.98 -16.56 4.52
C ALA A 101 20.06 -16.10 3.05
N GLU A 102 19.32 -15.06 2.67
CA GLU A 102 19.22 -14.61 1.27
C GLU A 102 20.08 -13.39 0.98
N PRO A 103 20.61 -13.27 -0.24
CA PRO A 103 21.23 -12.04 -0.69
C PRO A 103 20.24 -10.87 -0.61
N SER A 104 20.70 -9.70 -0.17
CA SER A 104 19.89 -8.48 -0.04
C SER A 104 19.09 -8.13 -1.30
N THR A 105 19.66 -8.37 -2.48
CA THR A 105 19.00 -8.18 -3.79
C THR A 105 17.77 -9.07 -3.98
N ARG A 106 17.78 -10.28 -3.40
CA ARG A 106 16.63 -11.20 -3.44
C ARG A 106 15.58 -10.78 -2.42
N VAL A 107 15.99 -10.29 -1.25
CA VAL A 107 15.08 -9.75 -0.23
C VAL A 107 14.32 -8.54 -0.77
N GLU A 108 15.02 -7.55 -1.34
CA GLU A 108 14.42 -6.35 -1.94
C GLU A 108 13.41 -6.70 -3.06
N ARG A 109 13.65 -7.79 -3.80
CA ARG A 109 12.74 -8.27 -4.86
C ARG A 109 11.50 -8.97 -4.31
N THR A 110 11.59 -9.61 -3.15
CA THR A 110 10.54 -10.50 -2.64
C THR A 110 9.74 -9.92 -1.47
N ALA A 111 10.34 -9.05 -0.66
CA ALA A 111 9.65 -8.17 0.28
C ALA A 111 9.32 -6.82 -0.41
N HIS A 112 8.58 -5.96 0.27
CA HIS A 112 8.33 -4.59 -0.20
C HIS A 112 8.45 -3.61 0.96
N LEU A 113 8.96 -2.42 0.69
CA LEU A 113 8.97 -1.33 1.67
C LEU A 113 8.36 -0.11 0.99
N GLU A 114 7.33 0.47 1.61
CA GLU A 114 6.64 1.66 1.13
C GLU A 114 6.70 2.77 2.18
N ILE A 115 6.83 4.02 1.72
CA ILE A 115 6.79 5.20 2.58
C ILE A 115 5.52 5.98 2.27
N PHE A 116 4.64 6.04 3.25
CA PHE A 116 3.37 6.75 3.18
C PHE A 116 3.51 8.15 3.78
N PRO A 117 2.82 9.17 3.23
CA PRO A 117 2.82 10.53 3.79
C PRO A 117 2.06 10.65 5.11
N PHE A 118 1.30 9.63 5.50
CA PHE A 118 0.54 9.54 6.74
C PHE A 118 0.51 8.07 7.20
N HIS A 119 0.11 7.80 8.44
CA HIS A 119 -0.06 6.43 8.91
C HIS A 119 -1.33 5.79 8.30
N PRO A 120 -1.22 4.77 7.43
CA PRO A 120 -2.37 4.31 6.63
C PRO A 120 -3.48 3.62 7.45
N LEU A 121 -3.13 3.00 8.59
CA LEU A 121 -4.11 2.38 9.48
C LEU A 121 -4.79 3.36 10.45
N SER A 122 -4.04 4.19 11.16
CA SER A 122 -4.60 5.13 12.16
C SER A 122 -5.10 6.44 11.53
N GLY A 123 -4.61 6.79 10.34
CA GLY A 123 -4.88 8.07 9.68
C GLY A 123 -4.12 9.25 10.26
N ALA A 124 -3.17 9.03 11.19
CA ALA A 124 -2.33 10.06 11.79
C ALA A 124 -1.45 10.74 10.73
N ASP A 125 -1.28 12.05 10.84
CA ASP A 125 -0.50 12.88 9.91
C ASP A 125 1.01 12.78 10.21
N GLU A 126 1.55 11.58 10.01
CA GLU A 126 2.96 11.27 10.21
C GLU A 126 3.51 10.38 9.08
N MET A 127 4.68 10.74 8.55
CA MET A 127 5.34 9.90 7.56
C MET A 127 5.64 8.51 8.15
N THR A 128 5.19 7.48 7.45
CA THR A 128 5.21 6.11 7.95
C THR A 128 5.88 5.19 6.93
N ALA A 129 6.99 4.56 7.34
CA ALA A 129 7.63 3.51 6.57
C ALA A 129 7.06 2.15 6.98
N ILE A 130 6.62 1.33 6.03
CA ILE A 130 6.07 0.00 6.29
C ILE A 130 6.82 -1.02 5.44
N VAL A 131 7.33 -2.07 6.09
CA VAL A 131 7.85 -3.25 5.40
C VAL A 131 6.76 -4.33 5.35
N PHE A 132 6.50 -4.83 4.13
CA PHE A 132 5.57 -5.89 3.82
C PHE A 132 6.33 -7.19 3.59
N ASN A 133 5.95 -8.21 4.34
CA ASN A 133 6.52 -9.53 4.33
C ASN A 133 5.50 -10.52 3.77
N TYR A 134 5.71 -10.93 2.53
CA TYR A 134 4.79 -11.82 1.82
C TYR A 134 5.00 -13.31 2.13
N ARG A 135 6.03 -13.68 2.90
CA ARG A 135 6.23 -15.04 3.41
C ARG A 135 5.40 -15.33 4.65
N HIS A 136 5.07 -14.30 5.41
CA HIS A 136 4.17 -14.39 6.54
C HIS A 136 2.85 -13.75 6.18
N ARG A 137 1.81 -14.59 6.05
CA ARG A 137 0.45 -14.15 5.81
C ARG A 137 -0.45 -14.58 6.97
N SER A 138 -1.42 -13.73 7.28
CA SER A 138 -2.51 -14.07 8.20
C SER A 138 -3.42 -15.14 7.58
N ILE A 139 -4.34 -15.67 8.39
CA ILE A 139 -5.32 -16.66 7.94
C ILE A 139 -6.23 -16.15 6.81
N VAL A 140 -6.41 -14.82 6.71
CA VAL A 140 -7.19 -14.16 5.65
C VAL A 140 -6.32 -13.77 4.45
N GLY A 141 -5.07 -14.26 4.38
CA GLY A 141 -4.17 -14.05 3.26
C GLY A 141 -3.44 -12.72 3.27
N VAL A 142 -3.72 -11.80 4.20
CA VAL A 142 -3.02 -10.50 4.29
C VAL A 142 -1.56 -10.70 4.73
N ALA A 143 -0.62 -10.07 4.02
CA ALA A 143 0.80 -10.03 4.33
C ALA A 143 1.06 -9.37 5.69
N SER A 144 2.09 -9.85 6.38
CA SER A 144 2.58 -9.19 7.59
C SER A 144 3.16 -7.82 7.21
N ALA A 145 2.67 -6.77 7.86
CA ALA A 145 3.07 -5.39 7.62
C ALA A 145 3.59 -4.81 8.94
N THR A 146 4.85 -4.38 8.95
CA THR A 146 5.50 -3.83 10.15
C THR A 146 5.87 -2.37 9.92
N VAL A 147 5.38 -1.50 10.80
CA VAL A 147 5.77 -0.08 10.83
C VAL A 147 7.21 0.01 11.33
N LEU A 148 8.05 0.69 10.55
CA LEU A 148 9.45 0.92 10.87
C LEU A 148 9.62 2.29 11.55
N PRO A 149 10.52 2.41 12.54
CA PRO A 149 10.81 3.70 13.16
C PRO A 149 11.29 4.76 12.14
N TRP A 150 10.64 5.93 12.12
CA TRP A 150 10.92 6.97 11.11
C TRP A 150 12.37 7.49 11.12
N HIS A 151 13.05 7.46 12.27
CA HIS A 151 14.45 7.91 12.38
C HIS A 151 15.42 7.10 11.49
N MET A 152 15.03 5.88 11.07
CA MET A 152 15.79 5.07 10.10
C MET A 152 15.79 5.69 8.69
N PHE A 153 14.84 6.61 8.43
CA PHE A 153 14.58 7.22 7.12
C PHE A 153 14.80 8.74 7.11
N ALA A 154 14.76 9.40 8.27
CA ALA A 154 14.82 10.85 8.44
C ALA A 154 16.17 11.53 8.07
N SER A 155 17.25 10.77 7.83
CA SER A 155 18.60 11.32 7.62
C SER A 155 18.81 12.08 6.29
N GLN A 156 17.75 12.43 5.55
CA GLN A 156 17.85 13.14 4.26
C GLN A 156 16.87 14.31 4.08
N ASP A 157 16.23 14.82 5.15
CA ASP A 157 15.36 16.03 5.08
C ASP A 157 16.13 17.36 4.88
N VAL A 158 17.36 17.33 4.35
CA VAL A 158 18.11 18.55 4.01
C VAL A 158 18.59 18.46 2.57
N ALA A 159 17.68 18.65 1.61
CA ALA A 159 17.91 19.36 0.33
C ALA A 159 16.77 19.11 -0.66
N SER A 160 15.65 19.81 -0.54
CA SER A 160 14.84 20.25 -1.71
C SER A 160 13.72 21.22 -1.29
N HIS A 161 14.09 22.36 -0.71
CA HIS A 161 13.32 23.61 -0.80
C HIS A 161 14.35 24.74 -0.89
N GLY A 162 14.77 25.04 -2.12
CA GLY A 162 15.62 26.15 -2.50
C GLY A 162 15.20 26.63 -3.88
#